data_AF-A0A822IYH1-F1
#
_entry.id   AF-A0A822IYH1-F1
#
_cell.length_a   1.000
_cell.length_b   1.000
_cell.length_c   1.000
_cell.angle_alpha   90.00
_cell.angle_beta   90.00
_cell.angle_gamma   90.00
#
_symmetry.space_group_name_H-M   'P 1'
#
loop_
_entity.id
_entity.type
_entity.pdbx_description
1 polymer ?
#
loop_
_entity_poly.entity_id
_entity_poly.type
_entity_poly.pdbx_seq_one_letter_code
_entity_poly.pdbx_strand_id
1 'polypeptide(L)'
;MAQYLIKLPHTEAECLKALDEIAEKGSKLLPKIYWGCAAGDHTGYAIVDAKSESDAKGMIEAPTALATASVIEVKKHTVEEIASFHKK
;
A
#
# COMPACT_ATOMS: atom_id res chain seq x y z
N MET A 1 2.28 6.89 -16.05
CA MET A 1 2.26 6.11 -14.80
C MET A 1 1.49 6.94 -13.80
N ALA A 2 0.59 6.32 -13.04
CA ALA A 2 -0.17 6.96 -11.98
C ALA A 2 0.43 6.55 -10.62
N GLN A 3 0.18 7.35 -9.59
CA GLN A 3 0.61 7.03 -8.24
C GLN A 3 -0.49 6.23 -7.54
N TYR A 4 -0.10 5.15 -6.88
CA TYR A 4 -1.00 4.29 -6.11
C TYR A 4 -0.56 4.24 -4.66
N LEU A 5 -1.48 4.53 -3.74
CA LEU A 5 -1.32 4.26 -2.33
C LEU A 5 -1.70 2.80 -2.06
N ILE A 6 -0.73 2.03 -1.60
CA ILE A 6 -0.90 0.68 -1.10
C ILE A 6 -1.03 0.75 0.42
N LYS A 7 -2.10 0.16 0.96
CA LYS A 7 -2.28 -0.10 2.38
C LYS A 7 -2.26 -1.60 2.61
N LEU A 8 -1.45 -2.05 3.56
CA LEU A 8 -1.28 -3.45 3.93
C LEU A 8 -1.67 -3.63 5.40
N PRO A 9 -2.98 -3.58 5.73
CA PRO A 9 -3.45 -3.81 7.09
C PRO A 9 -3.24 -5.27 7.48
N HIS A 10 -2.80 -5.50 8.71
CA HIS A 10 -2.50 -6.81 9.25
C HIS A 10 -2.65 -6.80 10.78
N THR A 11 -2.65 -7.97 11.39
CA THR A 11 -2.47 -8.14 12.84
C THR A 11 -0.99 -8.29 13.19
N GLU A 12 -0.62 -8.14 14.46
CA GLU A 12 0.77 -8.35 14.92
C GLU A 12 1.33 -9.72 14.48
N ALA A 13 0.53 -10.79 14.62
CA ALA A 13 0.90 -12.13 14.22
C ALA A 13 1.14 -12.25 12.70
N GLU A 14 0.32 -11.57 11.90
CA GLU A 14 0.47 -11.54 10.45
C GLU A 14 1.67 -10.69 10.01
N CYS A 15 2.08 -9.70 10.81
CA CYS A 15 3.26 -8.86 10.51
C CYS A 15 4.51 -9.72 10.36
N LEU A 16 4.78 -10.58 11.34
CA LEU A 16 5.98 -11.43 11.33
C LEU A 16 5.94 -12.42 10.18
N LYS A 17 4.79 -13.07 9.96
CA LYS A 17 4.60 -14.01 8.86
C LYS A 17 4.80 -13.35 7.49
N ALA A 18 4.24 -12.16 7.29
CA ALA A 18 4.40 -11.42 6.04
C ALA A 18 5.86 -10.98 5.83
N LEU A 19 6.57 -10.60 6.89
CA LEU A 19 8.00 -10.25 6.81
C LEU A 19 8.84 -11.46 6.41
N ASP A 20 8.57 -12.64 6.94
CA ASP A 20 9.26 -13.89 6.54
C ASP A 20 9.02 -14.18 5.05
N GLU A 21 7.76 -14.14 4.60
CA GLU A 21 7.39 -14.36 3.19
C GLU A 21 8.04 -13.35 2.23
N ILE A 22 8.25 -12.11 2.69
CA ILE A 22 8.88 -11.04 1.91
C ILE A 22 10.42 -11.17 1.91
N ALA A 23 11.01 -11.53 3.05
CA ALA A 23 12.46 -11.69 3.19
C ALA A 23 12.99 -12.83 2.29
N GLU A 24 12.24 -13.91 2.15
CA GLU A 24 12.60 -15.04 1.27
C GLU A 24 12.56 -14.68 -0.23
N LYS A 25 11.71 -13.72 -0.63
CA LYS A 25 11.49 -13.37 -2.05
C LYS A 25 12.30 -12.18 -2.53
N GLY A 26 12.91 -11.40 -1.63
CA GLY A 26 13.70 -10.22 -1.99
C GLY A 26 12.84 -9.10 -2.57
N SER A 27 11.84 -8.64 -1.82
CA SER A 27 10.87 -7.68 -2.35
C SER A 27 11.43 -6.28 -2.58
N LYS A 28 11.15 -5.75 -3.78
CA LYS A 28 11.40 -4.34 -4.12
C LYS A 28 10.40 -3.38 -3.46
N LEU A 29 9.29 -3.89 -2.92
CA LEU A 29 8.28 -3.10 -2.24
C LEU A 29 8.65 -2.81 -0.78
N LEU A 30 9.23 -3.80 -0.07
CA LEU A 30 9.60 -3.69 1.35
C LEU A 30 10.33 -2.38 1.72
N PRO A 31 11.41 -1.95 1.03
CA PRO A 31 12.12 -0.72 1.40
C PRO A 31 11.32 0.56 1.14
N LYS A 32 10.16 0.48 0.47
CA LYS A 32 9.27 1.62 0.20
C LYS A 32 8.11 1.72 1.19
N ILE A 33 7.96 0.73 2.09
CA ILE A 33 6.87 0.68 3.05
C ILE A 33 7.23 1.53 4.28
N TYR A 34 6.32 2.42 4.64
CA TYR A 34 6.26 3.09 5.92
C TYR A 34 5.39 2.27 6.87
N TRP A 35 5.91 1.97 8.05
CA TRP A 35 5.29 1.06 9.00
C TRP A 35 4.64 1.81 10.16
N GLY A 36 3.35 1.57 10.39
CA GLY A 36 2.62 2.15 11.52
C GLY A 36 2.85 1.43 12.87
N CYS A 37 3.52 0.27 12.88
CA CYS A 37 3.52 -0.67 14.00
C CYS A 37 4.01 -0.02 15.31
N ALA A 38 5.02 0.85 15.23
CA ALA A 38 5.57 1.56 16.39
C ALA A 38 4.56 2.52 17.06
N ALA A 39 3.51 2.92 16.34
CA ALA A 39 2.41 3.74 16.82
C ALA A 39 1.14 2.92 17.16
N GLY A 40 1.21 1.58 17.11
CA GLY A 40 0.07 0.68 17.33
C GLY A 40 -0.85 0.50 16.12
N ASP A 41 -0.50 1.07 14.95
CA ASP A 41 -1.21 0.83 13.70
C ASP A 41 -0.51 -0.27 12.90
N HIS A 42 -1.06 -1.48 12.90
CA HIS A 42 -0.53 -2.60 12.12
C HIS A 42 -0.93 -2.48 10.64
N THR A 43 -0.48 -1.40 10.02
CA THR A 43 -0.67 -1.13 8.60
C THR A 43 0.65 -0.69 7.98
N GLY A 44 1.03 -1.34 6.87
CA GLY A 44 2.08 -0.86 5.99
C GLY A 44 1.53 0.10 4.94
N TYR A 45 2.21 1.21 4.69
CA TYR A 45 1.84 2.22 3.70
C TYR A 45 2.94 2.40 2.67
N ALA A 46 2.60 2.36 1.38
CA ALA A 46 3.56 2.70 0.32
C ALA A 46 2.87 3.50 -0.77
N ILE A 47 3.56 4.50 -1.33
CA ILE A 47 3.15 5.13 -2.58
C ILE A 47 4.09 4.64 -3.68
N VAL A 48 3.51 4.08 -4.74
CA VAL A 48 4.26 3.52 -5.89
C VAL A 48 3.76 4.09 -7.20
N ASP A 49 4.64 4.20 -8.19
CA ASP A 49 4.26 4.50 -9.57
C ASP A 49 3.98 3.19 -10.33
N ALA A 50 2.80 3.08 -10.94
CA ALA A 50 2.42 1.93 -11.76
C ALA A 50 1.63 2.37 -13.01
N LYS A 51 1.44 1.46 -13.96
CA LYS A 51 0.62 1.74 -15.16
C LYS A 51 -0.87 1.50 -14.91
N SER A 52 -1.20 0.67 -13.91
CA SER A 52 -2.57 0.33 -13.54
C SER A 52 -2.62 -0.12 -12.07
N GLU A 53 -3.83 -0.16 -11.49
CA GLU A 53 -4.06 -0.73 -10.16
C GLU A 53 -3.60 -2.19 -10.07
N SER A 54 -3.83 -2.98 -11.12
CA SER A 54 -3.40 -4.38 -11.18
C SER A 54 -1.87 -4.52 -11.16
N ASP A 55 -1.15 -3.63 -11.84
CA ASP A 55 0.31 -3.61 -11.81
C ASP A 55 0.83 -3.24 -10.41
N ALA A 56 0.21 -2.24 -9.76
CA ALA A 56 0.55 -1.86 -8.39
C ALA A 56 0.27 -2.99 -7.40
N LYS A 57 -0.87 -3.68 -7.53
CA LYS A 57 -1.24 -4.85 -6.72
C LYS A 57 -0.26 -6.01 -6.92
N GLY A 58 0.22 -6.21 -8.14
CA GLY A 58 1.23 -7.22 -8.47
C GLY A 58 2.61 -6.99 -7.81
N MET A 59 2.86 -5.79 -7.24
CA MET A 59 4.07 -5.53 -6.47
C MET A 59 4.03 -6.13 -5.05
N ILE A 60 2.86 -6.60 -4.59
CA ILE A 60 2.67 -7.19 -3.27
C ILE A 60 2.92 -8.70 -3.38
N GLU A 61 4.12 -9.13 -3.03
CA GLU A 61 4.59 -10.51 -3.26
C GLU A 61 4.21 -11.49 -2.15
N ALA A 62 3.75 -10.99 -1.00
CA ALA A 62 3.27 -11.80 0.12
C ALA A 62 1.76 -12.08 0.00
N PRO A 63 1.33 -13.35 -0.12
CA PRO A 63 -0.08 -13.71 -0.22
C PRO A 63 -0.92 -13.23 0.98
N THR A 64 -0.34 -13.28 2.19
CA THR A 64 -0.98 -12.81 3.41
C THR A 64 -1.28 -11.31 3.34
N ALA A 65 -0.30 -10.50 2.97
CA ALA A 65 -0.45 -9.06 2.81
C ALA A 65 -1.39 -8.70 1.64
N LEU A 66 -1.38 -9.48 0.56
CA LEU A 66 -2.23 -9.26 -0.60
C LEU A 66 -3.72 -9.46 -0.30
N ALA A 67 -4.06 -10.41 0.58
CA ALA A 67 -5.44 -10.75 0.92
C ALA A 67 -6.21 -9.57 1.55
N THR A 68 -5.51 -8.72 2.30
CA THR A 68 -6.07 -7.57 3.01
C THR A 68 -5.68 -6.23 2.38
N ALA A 69 -4.85 -6.25 1.34
CA ALA A 69 -4.34 -5.06 0.70
C ALA A 69 -5.43 -4.20 0.06
N SER A 70 -5.29 -2.88 0.22
CA SER A 70 -6.03 -1.89 -0.58
C SER A 70 -5.05 -1.13 -1.48
N VAL A 71 -5.39 -1.00 -2.76
CA VAL A 71 -4.63 -0.23 -3.74
C VAL A 71 -5.54 0.88 -4.25
N ILE A 72 -5.11 2.13 -4.07
CA ILE A 72 -5.95 3.31 -4.35
C ILE A 72 -5.14 4.24 -5.25
N GLU A 73 -5.67 4.62 -6.41
CA GLU A 73 -5.05 5.67 -7.22
C GLU A 73 -5.11 7.00 -6.46
N VAL A 74 -3.97 7.65 -6.32
CA VAL A 74 -3.84 8.92 -5.59
C VAL A 74 -3.13 9.94 -6.47
N LYS A 75 -3.52 11.20 -6.30
CA LYS A 75 -2.80 12.35 -6.84
C LYS A 75 -2.96 13.54 -5.92
N LYS A 76 -2.01 14.48 -6.00
CA LYS A 76 -2.17 15.79 -5.38
C LYS A 76 -3.24 16.57 -6.14
N HIS A 77 -4.11 17.22 -5.39
CA HIS A 77 -5.19 18.05 -5.92
C HIS A 77 -5.10 19.47 -5.38
N THR A 78 -5.58 20.43 -6.17
CA THR A 78 -5.84 21.77 -5.66
C THR A 78 -7.13 21.80 -4.84
N VAL A 79 -7.31 22.84 -4.03
CA VAL A 79 -8.54 23.05 -3.25
C VAL A 79 -9.77 23.10 -4.17
N GLU A 80 -9.64 23.77 -5.31
CA GLU A 80 -10.72 23.94 -6.29
C GLU A 80 -11.14 22.61 -6.92
N GLU A 81 -10.18 21.75 -7.26
CA GLU A 81 -10.46 20.40 -7.78
C GLU A 81 -11.24 19.57 -6.75
N ILE A 82 -10.77 19.52 -5.50
CA ILE A 82 -11.45 18.77 -4.43
C ILE A 82 -12.86 19.32 -4.21
N ALA A 83 -13.02 20.65 -4.16
CA ALA A 83 -14.32 21.27 -4.01
C ALA A 83 -15.27 20.90 -5.16
N SER A 84 -14.77 20.78 -6.39
CA SER A 84 -15.58 20.38 -7.55
C SER A 84 -16.15 18.96 -7.43
N PHE A 85 -15.41 18.02 -6.81
CA PHE A 85 -15.87 16.63 -6.63
C PHE A 85 -17.04 16.49 -5.64
N HIS A 86 -17.31 17.53 -4.83
CA HIS A 86 -18.33 17.51 -3.77
C HIS A 86 -19.51 18.45 -4.05
N LYS A 87 -19.49 19.18 -5.16
CA LYS A 87 -20.64 19.96 -5.62
C LYS A 87 -21.65 19.00 -6.26
N LYS A 88 -22.81 18.86 -5.63
CA LYS A 88 -23.96 18.14 -6.18
C LYS A 88 -24.65 18.95 -7.26
#